data_AF-A0A518BJ16-F1
#
_entry.id   AF-A0A518BJ16-F1
#
_cell.length_a   1.000
_cell.length_b   1.000
_cell.length_c   1.000
_cell.angle_alpha   90.00
_cell.angle_beta   90.00
_cell.angle_gamma   90.00
#
_symmetry.space_group_name_H-M   'P 1'
#
loop_
_entity.id
_entity.type
_entity.pdbx_description
1 polymer ?
#
loop_
_entity_poly.entity_id
_entity_poly.type
_entity_poly.pdbx_seq_one_letter_code
_entity_poly.pdbx_strand_id
1 'polypeptide(L)'
;MTNEGKSDTEKWIKDKGATYPYAYFKGSDLQKFAEMKGWPHAILINPEGRVVWAGHPGNLGGSIIEQNLDGALPVPLFDFPKKASKIKKAIQDRELAVALAEAKEYEAAGEELAVEIRSAVETLISSRVDSLKKAHEKGDFMTLVDRGPDLVKSLDDLPQAAEIQALLDQVDEDDDAQEVVSAQRAIAKMREGLEKLKKKKEVDKLVEKLEQLSEEFSGSFAAEQARDLMAELTQLRPQLK
;
A
#
# COMPACT_ATOMS: atom_id res chain seq x y z
N MET A 1 -10.44 15.17 4.95
CA MET A 1 -11.83 14.70 5.20
C MET A 1 -12.29 15.24 6.55
N THR A 2 -13.60 15.40 6.78
CA THR A 2 -14.13 15.99 8.02
C THR A 2 -15.38 15.25 8.54
N ASN A 3 -15.62 15.33 9.85
CA ASN A 3 -16.89 15.00 10.49
C ASN A 3 -17.71 16.25 10.88
N GLU A 4 -17.23 17.44 10.55
CA GLU A 4 -17.91 18.72 10.78
C GLU A 4 -19.11 18.90 9.83
N GLY A 5 -20.00 19.83 10.19
CA GLY A 5 -21.17 20.17 9.38
C GLY A 5 -20.78 20.88 8.08
N LYS A 6 -21.51 20.58 6.98
CA LYS A 6 -21.28 21.21 5.67
C LYS A 6 -21.23 22.74 5.72
N SER A 7 -22.10 23.35 6.52
CA SER A 7 -22.19 24.81 6.67
C SER A 7 -20.90 25.45 7.19
N ASP A 8 -20.18 24.75 8.07
CA ASP A 8 -18.96 25.26 8.70
C ASP A 8 -17.77 25.13 7.75
N THR A 9 -17.75 24.04 6.97
CA THR A 9 -16.62 23.68 6.12
C THR A 9 -16.67 24.34 4.74
N GLU A 10 -17.85 24.58 4.16
CA GLU A 10 -17.97 25.33 2.90
C GLU A 10 -17.50 26.78 3.05
N LYS A 11 -17.82 27.42 4.19
CA LYS A 11 -17.29 28.73 4.52
C LYS A 11 -15.78 28.70 4.65
N TRP A 12 -15.24 27.73 5.39
CA TRP A 12 -13.80 27.56 5.54
C TRP A 12 -13.08 27.34 4.19
N ILE A 13 -13.62 26.49 3.31
CA ILE A 13 -13.08 26.24 1.96
C ILE A 13 -13.01 27.55 1.17
N LYS A 14 -14.09 28.34 1.18
CA LYS A 14 -14.16 29.63 0.49
C LYS A 14 -13.16 30.64 1.08
N ASP A 15 -13.11 30.75 2.40
CA ASP A 15 -12.27 31.71 3.11
C ASP A 15 -10.77 31.38 3.01
N LYS A 16 -10.42 30.08 2.92
CA LYS A 16 -9.04 29.61 2.81
C LYS A 16 -8.59 29.28 1.38
N GLY A 17 -9.50 29.32 0.42
CA GLY A 17 -9.20 28.99 -0.98
C GLY A 17 -8.73 27.55 -1.17
N ALA A 18 -9.27 26.60 -0.40
CA ALA A 18 -8.88 25.20 -0.54
C ALA A 18 -9.37 24.63 -1.89
N THR A 19 -8.43 24.16 -2.72
CA THR A 19 -8.70 23.65 -4.09
C THR A 19 -8.69 22.12 -4.19
N TYR A 20 -8.31 21.42 -3.13
CA TYR A 20 -8.24 19.96 -3.11
C TYR A 20 -9.61 19.32 -2.82
N PRO A 21 -9.83 18.04 -3.23
CA PRO A 21 -11.05 17.32 -2.93
C PRO A 21 -11.36 17.28 -1.43
N TYR A 22 -12.58 17.68 -1.07
CA TYR A 22 -13.03 17.74 0.31
C TYR A 22 -14.20 16.77 0.53
N ALA A 23 -13.96 15.72 1.33
CA ALA A 23 -14.96 14.68 1.60
C ALA A 23 -15.41 14.68 3.07
N TYR A 24 -16.69 14.35 3.24
CA TYR A 24 -17.34 14.16 4.53
C TYR A 24 -17.38 12.67 4.86
N PHE A 25 -17.14 12.31 6.11
CA PHE A 25 -17.35 10.95 6.59
C PHE A 25 -18.23 10.94 7.84
N LYS A 26 -18.85 9.78 8.09
CA LYS A 26 -19.61 9.50 9.30
C LYS A 26 -19.09 8.22 9.93
N GLY A 27 -19.25 8.10 11.25
CA GLY A 27 -18.78 6.94 12.00
C GLY A 27 -17.27 6.91 12.18
N SER A 28 -16.76 5.75 12.61
CA SER A 28 -15.37 5.56 13.02
C SER A 28 -14.50 4.80 12.02
N ASP A 29 -15.05 4.31 10.91
CA ASP A 29 -14.34 3.33 10.06
C ASP A 29 -13.08 3.91 9.42
N LEU A 30 -13.17 5.14 8.91
CA LEU A 30 -11.99 5.86 8.40
C LEU A 30 -10.97 6.12 9.52
N GLN A 31 -11.43 6.43 10.73
CA GLN A 31 -10.57 6.70 11.88
C GLN A 31 -9.82 5.45 12.31
N LYS A 32 -10.49 4.29 12.28
CA LYS A 32 -9.88 2.98 12.55
C LYS A 32 -8.90 2.59 11.45
N PHE A 33 -9.31 2.73 10.18
CA PHE A 33 -8.45 2.46 9.03
C PHE A 33 -7.16 3.28 9.05
N ALA A 34 -7.25 4.57 9.40
CA ALA A 34 -6.12 5.48 9.46
C ALA A 34 -5.39 5.46 10.82
N GLU A 35 -5.78 4.57 11.75
CA GLU A 35 -5.27 4.54 13.14
C GLU A 35 -5.24 5.93 13.81
N MET A 36 -6.27 6.73 13.54
CA MET A 36 -6.30 8.14 13.86
C MET A 36 -6.45 8.37 15.37
N LYS A 37 -5.41 8.91 16.01
CA LYS A 37 -5.37 9.16 17.47
C LYS A 37 -5.82 10.56 17.90
N GLY A 38 -6.00 11.49 16.96
CA GLY A 38 -6.40 12.88 17.24
C GLY A 38 -6.40 13.76 16.00
N TRP A 39 -6.90 14.98 16.13
CA TRP A 39 -6.95 15.99 15.07
C TRP A 39 -5.95 17.13 15.33
N PRO A 40 -5.31 17.71 14.29
CA PRO A 40 -5.37 17.31 12.89
C PRO A 40 -4.57 16.02 12.62
N HIS A 41 -5.01 15.24 11.64
CA HIS A 41 -4.35 14.00 11.21
C HIS A 41 -4.18 13.99 9.70
N ALA A 42 -3.08 13.42 9.25
CA ALA A 42 -2.83 13.15 7.85
C ALA A 42 -2.34 11.71 7.69
N ILE A 43 -2.64 11.13 6.53
CA ILE A 43 -2.13 9.85 6.08
C ILE A 43 -1.46 10.07 4.72
N LEU A 44 -0.30 9.46 4.53
CA LEU A 44 0.34 9.35 3.23
C LEU A 44 0.12 7.93 2.74
N ILE A 45 -0.53 7.81 1.58
CA ILE A 45 -0.75 6.54 0.91
C ILE A 45 0.16 6.53 -0.31
N ASN A 46 1.00 5.50 -0.43
CA ASN A 46 1.87 5.34 -1.59
C ASN A 46 1.07 4.84 -2.82
N PRO A 47 1.68 4.80 -4.01
CA PRO A 47 1.00 4.37 -5.25
C PRO A 47 0.48 2.92 -5.23
N GLU A 48 1.03 2.08 -4.35
CA GLU A 48 0.56 0.70 -4.12
C GLU A 48 -0.70 0.64 -3.25
N GLY A 49 -1.16 1.78 -2.72
CA GLY A 49 -2.30 1.86 -1.81
C GLY A 49 -1.98 1.50 -0.36
N ARG A 50 -0.69 1.48 0.03
CA ARG A 50 -0.27 1.25 1.42
C ARG A 50 -0.16 2.58 2.17
N VAL A 51 -0.60 2.60 3.43
CA VAL A 51 -0.30 3.71 4.34
C VAL A 51 1.18 3.63 4.69
N VAL A 52 1.97 4.60 4.24
CA VAL A 52 3.42 4.68 4.49
C VAL A 52 3.79 5.67 5.57
N TRP A 53 2.84 6.53 5.95
CA TRP A 53 2.96 7.44 7.08
C TRP A 53 1.57 7.83 7.57
N ALA A 54 1.40 7.97 8.89
CA ALA A 54 0.18 8.46 9.52
C ALA A 54 0.53 9.25 10.79
N GLY A 55 -0.11 10.40 11.00
CA GLY A 55 0.15 11.20 12.19
C GLY A 55 -0.27 12.65 12.09
N HIS A 56 0.29 13.47 12.97
CA HIS A 56 0.05 14.91 12.97
C HIS A 56 0.74 15.54 11.73
N PRO A 57 0.02 16.30 10.88
CA PRO A 57 0.56 16.82 9.61
C PRO A 57 1.78 17.73 9.78
N GLY A 58 1.94 18.38 10.94
CA GLY A 58 3.14 19.15 11.26
C GLY A 58 4.44 18.32 11.32
N ASN A 59 4.33 16.99 11.39
CA ASN A 59 5.47 16.06 11.38
C ASN A 59 5.71 15.43 10.00
N LEU A 60 4.89 15.75 8.99
CA LEU A 60 5.07 15.27 7.62
C LEU A 60 6.07 16.17 6.89
N GLY A 61 7.32 15.74 6.82
CA GLY A 61 8.37 16.43 6.08
C GLY A 61 8.37 16.10 4.59
N GLY A 62 8.95 17.00 3.77
CA GLY A 62 9.10 16.80 2.33
C GLY A 62 9.86 15.51 1.96
N SER A 63 10.88 15.15 2.73
CA SER A 63 11.64 13.91 2.52
C SER A 63 10.78 12.64 2.62
N ILE A 64 9.81 12.61 3.54
CA ILE A 64 8.89 11.47 3.70
C ILE A 64 7.99 11.37 2.46
N ILE A 65 7.51 12.52 1.95
CA ILE A 65 6.68 12.55 0.74
C ILE A 65 7.50 12.08 -0.46
N GLU A 66 8.66 12.69 -0.70
CA GLU A 66 9.52 12.42 -1.85
C GLU A 66 9.97 10.95 -1.93
N GLN A 67 10.30 10.33 -0.78
CA GLN A 67 10.63 8.91 -0.71
C GLN A 67 9.50 7.98 -1.14
N ASN A 68 8.26 8.46 -1.14
CA ASN A 68 7.05 7.69 -1.43
C ASN A 68 6.32 8.16 -2.70
N LEU A 69 6.93 9.03 -3.51
CA LEU A 69 6.36 9.46 -4.80
C LEU A 69 6.66 8.49 -5.95
N ASP A 70 7.57 7.53 -5.76
CA ASP A 70 7.93 6.58 -6.81
C ASP A 70 6.70 5.77 -7.26
N GLY A 71 6.36 5.87 -8.54
CA GLY A 71 5.16 5.26 -9.13
C GLY A 71 3.86 6.07 -9.01
N ALA A 72 3.87 7.28 -8.44
CA ALA A 72 2.68 8.10 -8.31
C ALA A 72 2.21 8.62 -9.68
N LEU A 73 0.88 8.71 -9.86
CA LEU A 73 0.33 9.27 -11.09
C LEU A 73 0.66 10.77 -11.15
N PRO A 74 1.15 11.28 -12.29
CA PRO A 74 1.42 12.71 -12.46
C PRO A 74 0.13 13.54 -12.42
N VAL A 75 -1.00 12.94 -12.80
CA VAL A 75 -2.34 13.52 -12.72
C VAL A 75 -3.22 12.59 -11.86
N PRO A 76 -3.86 13.09 -10.80
CA PRO A 76 -4.71 12.25 -9.97
C PRO A 76 -5.99 11.84 -10.71
N LEU A 77 -6.49 10.64 -10.41
CA LEU A 77 -7.68 10.05 -11.07
C LEU A 77 -8.95 10.90 -10.98
N PHE A 78 -9.05 11.80 -10.00
CA PHE A 78 -10.19 12.70 -9.88
C PHE A 78 -10.12 13.91 -10.81
N ASP A 79 -8.94 14.25 -11.30
CA ASP A 79 -8.71 15.32 -12.28
C ASP A 79 -8.74 14.81 -13.73
N PHE A 80 -9.00 13.49 -13.93
CA PHE A 80 -9.18 12.94 -15.26
C PHE A 80 -10.39 13.59 -15.95
N PRO A 81 -10.28 13.99 -17.24
CA PRO A 81 -11.41 14.51 -18.00
C PRO A 81 -12.57 13.52 -18.02
N LYS A 82 -13.81 14.03 -18.09
CA LYS A 82 -15.02 13.19 -18.10
C LYS A 82 -15.02 12.13 -19.22
N LYS A 83 -14.40 12.46 -20.36
CA LYS A 83 -14.25 11.53 -21.49
C LYS A 83 -13.32 10.35 -21.16
N ALA A 84 -12.37 10.51 -20.24
CA ALA A 84 -11.51 9.44 -19.71
C ALA A 84 -12.18 8.61 -18.59
N SER A 85 -13.50 8.71 -18.41
CA SER A 85 -14.23 8.01 -17.33
C SER A 85 -14.13 6.49 -17.39
N LYS A 86 -14.01 5.91 -18.59
CA LYS A 86 -13.78 4.47 -18.75
C LYS A 86 -12.41 4.03 -18.23
N ILE A 87 -11.36 4.79 -18.56
CA ILE A 87 -10.00 4.56 -18.06
C ILE A 87 -9.99 4.61 -16.54
N LYS A 88 -10.61 5.66 -15.97
CA LYS A 88 -10.77 5.81 -14.52
C LYS A 88 -11.49 4.60 -13.91
N LYS A 89 -12.60 4.16 -14.50
CA LYS A 89 -13.38 3.03 -14.02
C LYS A 89 -12.57 1.73 -14.05
N ALA A 90 -11.88 1.45 -15.15
CA ALA A 90 -11.01 0.27 -15.27
C ALA A 90 -9.90 0.26 -14.20
N ILE A 91 -9.28 1.41 -13.91
CA ILE A 91 -8.30 1.53 -12.82
C ILE A 91 -8.94 1.23 -11.45
N GLN A 92 -10.13 1.76 -11.20
CA GLN A 92 -10.87 1.54 -9.95
C GLN A 92 -11.28 0.07 -9.76
N ASP A 93 -11.66 -0.58 -10.85
CA ASP A 93 -12.08 -1.99 -10.88
C ASP A 93 -10.89 -2.96 -10.95
N ARG A 94 -9.64 -2.43 -10.97
CA ARG A 94 -8.38 -3.18 -11.07
C ARG A 94 -8.26 -3.99 -12.37
N GLU A 95 -8.78 -3.47 -13.47
CA GLU A 95 -8.68 -4.03 -14.81
C GLU A 95 -7.59 -3.27 -15.60
N LEU A 96 -6.32 -3.52 -15.26
CA LEU A 96 -5.20 -2.71 -15.77
C LEU A 96 -4.97 -2.87 -17.28
N ALA A 97 -5.19 -4.08 -17.83
CA ALA A 97 -5.15 -4.32 -19.26
C ALA A 97 -6.20 -3.47 -20.02
N VAL A 98 -7.42 -3.46 -19.50
CA VAL A 98 -8.54 -2.66 -20.04
C VAL A 98 -8.23 -1.17 -19.93
N ALA A 99 -7.71 -0.72 -18.78
CA ALA A 99 -7.32 0.67 -18.59
C ALA A 99 -6.27 1.13 -19.61
N LEU A 100 -5.27 0.29 -19.90
CA LEU A 100 -4.21 0.60 -20.86
C LEU A 100 -4.76 0.62 -22.30
N ALA A 101 -5.62 -0.32 -22.66
CA ALA A 101 -6.27 -0.35 -23.97
C ALA A 101 -7.11 0.91 -24.20
N GLU A 102 -7.99 1.26 -23.25
CA GLU A 102 -8.82 2.47 -23.32
C GLU A 102 -7.97 3.75 -23.33
N ALA A 103 -6.84 3.79 -22.60
CA ALA A 103 -5.94 4.95 -22.64
C ALA A 103 -5.24 5.12 -24.00
N LYS A 104 -4.86 4.01 -24.66
CA LYS A 104 -4.30 4.05 -26.03
C LYS A 104 -5.34 4.51 -27.05
N GLU A 105 -6.59 4.07 -26.93
CA GLU A 105 -7.68 4.55 -27.79
C GLU A 105 -7.97 6.04 -27.56
N TYR A 106 -7.97 6.48 -26.30
CA TYR A 106 -8.15 7.88 -25.91
C TYR A 106 -7.05 8.78 -26.49
N GLU A 107 -5.80 8.30 -26.51
CA GLU A 107 -4.70 8.99 -27.18
C GLU A 107 -4.80 8.99 -28.70
N ALA A 108 -5.18 7.87 -29.32
CA ALA A 108 -5.41 7.82 -30.76
C ALA A 108 -6.52 8.78 -31.22
N ALA A 109 -7.49 9.07 -30.34
CA ALA A 109 -8.54 10.06 -30.57
C ALA A 109 -8.08 11.53 -30.43
N GLY A 110 -6.85 11.78 -29.99
CA GLY A 110 -6.28 13.13 -29.84
C GLY A 110 -6.94 13.94 -28.72
N GLU A 111 -7.42 13.27 -27.67
CA GLU A 111 -8.12 13.91 -26.56
C GLU A 111 -7.18 14.66 -25.61
N GLU A 112 -7.73 15.58 -24.82
CA GLU A 112 -6.97 16.37 -23.84
C GLU A 112 -6.34 15.48 -22.77
N LEU A 113 -5.08 15.76 -22.41
CA LEU A 113 -4.25 14.98 -21.46
C LEU A 113 -4.03 13.52 -21.86
N ALA A 114 -4.26 13.16 -23.12
CA ALA A 114 -4.19 11.78 -23.57
C ALA A 114 -2.84 11.09 -23.28
N VAL A 115 -1.73 11.77 -23.60
CA VAL A 115 -0.39 11.22 -23.42
C VAL A 115 -0.08 11.04 -21.93
N GLU A 116 -0.45 12.02 -21.11
CA GLU A 116 -0.29 12.01 -19.66
C GLU A 116 -1.12 10.89 -19.03
N ILE A 117 -2.35 10.68 -19.48
CA ILE A 117 -3.23 9.62 -18.97
C ILE A 117 -2.70 8.24 -19.37
N ARG A 118 -2.29 8.03 -20.63
CA ARG A 118 -1.65 6.75 -21.03
C ARG A 118 -0.39 6.50 -20.22
N SER A 119 0.49 7.50 -20.13
CA SER A 119 1.72 7.38 -19.35
C SER A 119 1.43 7.06 -17.89
N ALA A 120 0.39 7.66 -17.30
CA ALA A 120 0.00 7.40 -15.92
C ALA A 120 -0.45 5.94 -15.72
N VAL A 121 -1.21 5.38 -16.68
CA VAL A 121 -1.60 3.96 -16.64
C VAL A 121 -0.38 3.03 -16.80
N GLU A 122 0.54 3.36 -17.71
CA GLU A 122 1.78 2.58 -17.89
C GLU A 122 2.67 2.61 -16.64
N THR A 123 2.84 3.78 -16.02
CA THR A 123 3.58 3.91 -14.76
C THR A 123 2.90 3.15 -13.62
N LEU A 124 1.57 3.14 -13.55
CA LEU A 124 0.84 2.34 -12.57
C LEU A 124 1.10 0.85 -12.74
N ILE A 125 1.09 0.36 -13.98
CA ILE A 125 1.40 -1.04 -14.31
C ILE A 125 2.84 -1.37 -13.94
N SER A 126 3.81 -0.56 -14.41
CA SER A 126 5.23 -0.82 -14.16
C SER A 126 5.54 -0.78 -12.66
N SER A 127 5.02 0.20 -11.92
CA SER A 127 5.22 0.29 -10.47
C SER A 127 4.69 -0.94 -9.73
N ARG A 128 3.52 -1.47 -10.11
CA ARG A 128 2.97 -2.68 -9.50
C ARG A 128 3.80 -3.92 -9.83
N VAL A 129 4.29 -4.04 -11.06
CA VAL A 129 5.16 -5.14 -11.48
C VAL A 129 6.51 -5.05 -10.76
N ASP A 130 7.12 -3.88 -10.74
CA ASP A 130 8.42 -3.62 -10.12
C ASP A 130 8.38 -3.81 -8.61
N SER A 131 7.29 -3.44 -7.94
CA SER A 131 7.13 -3.70 -6.50
C SER A 131 7.12 -5.19 -6.18
N LEU A 132 6.49 -6.04 -6.99
CA LEU A 132 6.51 -7.50 -6.81
C LEU A 132 7.86 -8.12 -7.18
N LYS A 133 8.54 -7.60 -8.21
CA LYS A 133 9.92 -7.99 -8.55
C LYS A 133 10.88 -7.67 -7.40
N LYS A 134 10.82 -6.45 -6.86
CA LYS A 134 11.61 -6.04 -5.68
C LYS A 134 11.27 -6.89 -4.45
N ALA A 135 10.00 -7.24 -4.26
CA ALA A 135 9.59 -8.15 -3.19
C ALA A 135 10.25 -9.52 -3.35
N HIS A 136 10.19 -10.11 -4.55
CA HIS A 136 10.88 -11.35 -4.86
C HIS A 136 12.41 -11.27 -4.63
N GLU A 137 13.07 -10.26 -5.18
CA GLU A 137 14.52 -10.03 -5.03
C GLU A 137 14.95 -9.88 -3.57
N LYS A 138 14.09 -9.29 -2.73
CA LYS A 138 14.34 -9.13 -1.30
C LYS A 138 14.06 -10.41 -0.50
N GLY A 139 13.38 -11.40 -1.07
CA GLY A 139 12.86 -12.55 -0.34
C GLY A 139 11.54 -12.28 0.40
N ASP A 140 10.83 -11.20 0.07
CA ASP A 140 9.44 -10.93 0.51
C ASP A 140 8.44 -11.73 -0.33
N PHE A 141 8.57 -13.06 -0.24
CA PHE A 141 7.77 -14.01 -1.00
C PHE A 141 6.29 -13.97 -0.61
N MET A 142 5.96 -13.67 0.65
CA MET A 142 4.56 -13.49 1.08
C MET A 142 3.89 -12.34 0.33
N THR A 143 4.57 -11.17 0.18
CA THR A 143 4.01 -10.06 -0.61
C THR A 143 3.75 -10.49 -2.05
N LEU A 144 4.66 -11.26 -2.67
CA LEU A 144 4.49 -11.78 -4.03
C LEU A 144 3.30 -12.76 -4.11
N VAL A 145 3.25 -13.80 -3.27
CA VAL A 145 2.21 -14.83 -3.29
C VAL A 145 0.82 -14.26 -3.00
N ASP A 146 0.71 -13.31 -2.07
CA ASP A 146 -0.60 -12.77 -1.67
C ASP A 146 -1.14 -11.73 -2.68
N ARG A 147 -0.27 -11.08 -3.47
CA ARG A 147 -0.68 -9.98 -4.40
C ARG A 147 -0.51 -10.31 -5.87
N GLY A 148 0.40 -11.21 -6.20
CA GLY A 148 0.74 -11.63 -7.55
C GLY A 148 -0.47 -12.15 -8.32
N PRO A 149 -1.29 -13.07 -7.78
CA PRO A 149 -2.44 -13.62 -8.50
C PRO A 149 -3.45 -12.55 -8.94
N ASP A 150 -3.74 -11.58 -8.07
CA ASP A 150 -4.61 -10.44 -8.39
C ASP A 150 -3.99 -9.55 -9.47
N LEU A 151 -2.66 -9.33 -9.43
CA LEU A 151 -1.96 -8.54 -10.45
C LEU A 151 -1.94 -9.27 -11.81
N VAL A 152 -1.62 -10.56 -11.85
CA VAL A 152 -1.67 -11.39 -13.07
C VAL A 152 -3.05 -11.30 -13.71
N LYS A 153 -4.11 -11.50 -12.92
CA LYS A 153 -5.49 -11.36 -13.39
C LYS A 153 -5.79 -9.97 -13.94
N SER A 154 -5.30 -8.90 -13.29
CA SER A 154 -5.53 -7.53 -13.75
C SER A 154 -4.80 -7.16 -15.04
N LEU A 155 -3.67 -7.81 -15.30
CA LEU A 155 -2.81 -7.59 -16.45
C LEU A 155 -3.24 -8.42 -17.67
N ASP A 156 -4.04 -9.47 -17.46
CA ASP A 156 -4.62 -10.29 -18.55
C ASP A 156 -3.53 -10.76 -19.54
N ASP A 157 -3.72 -10.53 -20.85
CA ASP A 157 -2.77 -10.94 -21.89
C ASP A 157 -1.52 -10.02 -22.02
N LEU A 158 -1.31 -9.07 -21.10
CA LEU A 158 -0.11 -8.23 -21.14
C LEU A 158 1.14 -9.07 -20.81
N PRO A 159 2.31 -8.81 -21.45
CA PRO A 159 3.55 -9.55 -21.19
C PRO A 159 3.96 -9.60 -19.72
N GLN A 160 3.68 -8.52 -18.98
CA GLN A 160 3.96 -8.41 -17.55
C GLN A 160 3.19 -9.44 -16.70
N ALA A 161 2.04 -9.94 -17.17
CA ALA A 161 1.32 -11.01 -16.49
C ALA A 161 2.16 -12.30 -16.46
N ALA A 162 2.74 -12.66 -17.60
CA ALA A 162 3.61 -13.83 -17.70
C ALA A 162 4.89 -13.67 -16.86
N GLU A 163 5.45 -12.45 -16.78
CA GLU A 163 6.61 -12.16 -15.93
C GLU A 163 6.30 -12.41 -14.45
N ILE A 164 5.16 -11.91 -13.95
CA ILE A 164 4.76 -12.12 -12.54
C ILE A 164 4.37 -13.58 -12.28
N GLN A 165 3.71 -14.23 -13.24
CA GLN A 165 3.40 -15.66 -13.13
C GLN A 165 4.66 -16.51 -12.99
N ALA A 166 5.71 -16.23 -13.77
CA ALA A 166 6.97 -16.95 -13.66
C ALA A 166 7.64 -16.79 -12.28
N LEU A 167 7.50 -15.63 -11.63
CA LEU A 167 7.99 -15.44 -10.26
C LEU A 167 7.15 -16.20 -9.23
N LEU A 168 5.82 -16.25 -9.43
CA LEU A 168 4.93 -17.05 -8.59
C LEU A 168 5.29 -18.54 -8.68
N ASP A 169 5.50 -19.04 -9.90
CA ASP A 169 5.87 -20.43 -10.14
C ASP A 169 7.24 -20.77 -9.51
N GLN A 170 8.22 -19.85 -9.61
CA GLN A 170 9.53 -20.01 -8.94
C GLN A 170 9.39 -20.17 -7.42
N VAL A 171 8.53 -19.37 -6.78
CA VAL A 171 8.30 -19.46 -5.34
C VAL A 171 7.48 -20.71 -4.98
N ASP A 172 6.53 -21.13 -5.83
CA ASP A 172 5.73 -22.34 -5.61
C ASP A 172 6.56 -23.63 -5.69
N GLU A 173 7.56 -23.66 -6.58
CA GLU A 173 8.45 -24.81 -6.80
C GLU A 173 9.64 -24.86 -5.81
N ASP A 174 9.87 -23.82 -5.03
CA ASP A 174 10.98 -23.70 -4.07
C ASP A 174 10.48 -23.95 -2.63
N ASP A 175 10.79 -25.14 -2.09
CA ASP A 175 10.42 -25.54 -0.72
C ASP A 175 10.95 -24.57 0.35
N ASP A 176 12.18 -24.04 0.19
CA ASP A 176 12.76 -23.09 1.14
C ASP A 176 12.01 -21.75 1.08
N ALA A 177 11.62 -21.30 -0.12
CA ALA A 177 10.79 -20.12 -0.31
C ALA A 177 9.40 -20.28 0.33
N GLN A 178 8.79 -21.47 0.24
CA GLN A 178 7.51 -21.79 0.88
C GLN A 178 7.60 -21.77 2.42
N GLU A 179 8.71 -22.25 2.98
CA GLU A 179 8.96 -22.15 4.42
C GLU A 179 9.10 -20.68 4.85
N VAL A 180 9.81 -19.85 4.06
CA VAL A 180 9.92 -18.40 4.29
C VAL A 180 8.54 -17.72 4.23
N VAL A 181 7.68 -18.04 3.24
CA VAL A 181 6.30 -17.52 3.18
C VAL A 181 5.53 -17.87 4.46
N SER A 182 5.68 -19.10 4.95
CA SER A 182 5.02 -19.56 6.18
C SER A 182 5.50 -18.79 7.41
N ALA A 183 6.81 -18.54 7.52
CA ALA A 183 7.39 -17.72 8.58
C ALA A 183 6.89 -16.26 8.52
N GLN A 184 6.87 -15.65 7.33
CA GLN A 184 6.36 -14.29 7.10
C GLN A 184 4.90 -14.15 7.51
N ARG A 185 4.04 -15.12 7.14
CA ARG A 185 2.63 -15.16 7.57
C ARG A 185 2.48 -15.30 9.07
N ALA A 186 3.33 -16.11 9.72
CA ALA A 186 3.33 -16.23 11.17
C ALA A 186 3.69 -14.89 11.85
N ILE A 187 4.70 -14.18 11.34
CA ILE A 187 5.12 -12.87 11.85
C ILE A 187 4.02 -11.83 11.62
N ALA A 188 3.40 -11.78 10.44
CA ALA A 188 2.29 -10.88 10.15
C ALA A 188 1.11 -11.07 11.12
N LYS A 189 0.73 -12.33 11.40
CA LYS A 189 -0.31 -12.66 12.38
C LYS A 189 0.07 -12.24 13.80
N MET A 190 1.35 -12.34 14.18
CA MET A 190 1.82 -11.85 15.48
C MET A 190 1.69 -10.32 15.57
N ARG A 191 2.03 -9.61 14.49
CA ARG A 191 1.91 -8.15 14.38
C ARG A 191 0.46 -7.68 14.49
N GLU A 192 -0.49 -8.36 13.87
CA GLU A 192 -1.94 -8.09 14.04
C GLU A 192 -2.42 -8.26 15.49
N GLY A 193 -1.73 -9.11 16.27
CA GLY A 193 -2.06 -9.38 17.66
C GLY A 193 -1.57 -8.34 18.67
N LEU A 194 -0.74 -7.37 18.25
CA LEU A 194 -0.07 -6.44 19.17
C LEU A 194 -1.02 -5.63 20.04
N GLU A 195 -2.13 -5.17 19.47
CA GLU A 195 -3.16 -4.37 20.17
C GLU A 195 -3.83 -5.12 21.33
N LYS A 196 -3.74 -6.46 21.33
CA LYS A 196 -4.39 -7.33 22.33
C LYS A 196 -3.48 -7.62 23.51
N LEU A 197 -2.20 -7.26 23.44
CA LEU A 197 -1.22 -7.48 24.50
C LEU A 197 -1.53 -6.57 25.70
N LYS A 198 -1.59 -7.17 26.90
CA LYS A 198 -1.93 -6.45 28.13
C LYS A 198 -0.84 -6.55 29.19
N LYS A 199 0.03 -7.57 29.10
CA LYS A 199 1.03 -7.89 30.13
C LYS A 199 2.43 -7.94 29.53
N LYS A 200 3.43 -7.49 30.29
CA LYS A 200 4.85 -7.59 29.89
C LYS A 200 5.28 -9.02 29.56
N LYS A 201 4.78 -10.01 30.30
CA LYS A 201 5.06 -11.43 30.06
C LYS A 201 4.57 -11.94 28.70
N GLU A 202 3.52 -11.34 28.13
CA GLU A 202 3.02 -11.71 26.79
C GLU A 202 3.96 -11.18 25.72
N VAL A 203 4.50 -9.98 25.91
CA VAL A 203 5.56 -9.42 25.06
C VAL A 203 6.82 -10.28 25.13
N ASP A 204 7.27 -10.65 26.33
CA ASP A 204 8.50 -11.45 26.52
C ASP A 204 8.42 -12.79 25.76
N LYS A 205 7.27 -13.47 25.81
CA LYS A 205 7.03 -14.71 25.05
C LYS A 205 7.03 -14.49 23.53
N LEU A 206 6.53 -13.35 23.08
CA LEU A 206 6.47 -13.03 21.67
C LEU A 206 7.86 -12.73 21.12
N VAL A 207 8.68 -12.00 21.89
CA VAL A 207 10.10 -11.77 21.58
C VAL A 207 10.85 -13.09 21.47
N GLU A 208 10.73 -14.01 22.44
CA GLU A 208 11.38 -15.33 22.39
C GLU A 208 11.03 -16.11 21.11
N LYS A 209 9.76 -16.06 20.69
CA LYS A 209 9.33 -16.70 19.44
C LYS A 209 9.91 -16.03 18.19
N LEU A 210 10.04 -14.70 18.20
CA LEU A 210 10.63 -13.95 17.09
C LEU A 210 12.14 -14.14 17.01
N GLU A 211 12.83 -14.31 18.15
CA GLU A 211 14.24 -14.69 18.20
C GLU A 211 14.45 -16.04 17.52
N GLN A 212 13.64 -17.05 17.88
CA GLN A 212 13.69 -18.38 17.25
C GLN A 212 13.48 -18.29 15.74
N LEU A 213 12.45 -17.58 15.27
CA LEU A 213 12.21 -17.39 13.83
C LEU A 213 13.35 -16.64 13.14
N SER A 214 13.94 -15.63 13.79
CA SER A 214 15.06 -14.90 13.22
C SER A 214 16.34 -15.74 13.10
N GLU A 215 16.53 -16.72 13.98
CA GLU A 215 17.66 -17.65 13.94
C GLU A 215 17.44 -18.75 12.90
N GLU A 216 16.25 -19.35 12.90
CA GLU A 216 15.83 -20.41 11.96
C GLU A 216 15.91 -19.93 10.51
N PHE A 217 15.40 -18.73 10.23
CA PHE A 217 15.37 -18.14 8.89
C PHE A 217 16.48 -17.10 8.67
N SER A 218 17.66 -17.31 9.26
CA SER A 218 18.78 -16.38 9.20
C SER A 218 19.17 -16.05 7.75
N GLY A 219 19.28 -14.75 7.45
CA GLY A 219 19.62 -14.24 6.11
C GLY A 219 18.42 -14.05 5.18
N SER A 220 17.22 -14.47 5.57
CA SER A 220 15.99 -14.21 4.81
C SER A 220 15.33 -12.88 5.21
N PHE A 221 14.35 -12.45 4.40
CA PHE A 221 13.49 -11.33 4.77
C PHE A 221 12.59 -11.63 5.98
N ALA A 222 12.24 -12.89 6.25
CA ALA A 222 11.49 -13.26 7.45
C ALA A 222 12.28 -12.92 8.72
N ALA A 223 13.61 -13.13 8.72
CA ALA A 223 14.46 -12.74 9.85
C ALA A 223 14.53 -11.21 10.03
N GLU A 224 14.54 -10.42 8.94
CA GLU A 224 14.45 -8.96 9.03
C GLU A 224 13.11 -8.53 9.67
N GLN A 225 11.99 -9.05 9.17
CA GLN A 225 10.66 -8.75 9.71
C GLN A 225 10.52 -9.14 11.18
N ALA A 226 11.11 -10.27 11.59
CA ALA A 226 11.12 -10.70 12.98
C ALA A 226 11.88 -9.70 13.86
N ARG A 227 13.05 -9.23 13.43
CA ARG A 227 13.85 -8.22 14.14
C ARG A 227 13.15 -6.88 14.24
N ASP A 228 12.50 -6.42 13.17
CA ASP A 228 11.72 -5.18 13.17
C ASP A 228 10.58 -5.27 14.19
N LEU A 229 9.85 -6.39 14.23
CA LEU A 229 8.77 -6.60 15.20
C LEU A 229 9.29 -6.68 16.64
N MET A 230 10.46 -7.28 16.88
CA MET A 230 11.10 -7.26 18.21
C MET A 230 11.45 -5.84 18.66
N ALA A 231 11.93 -4.98 17.76
CA ALA A 231 12.22 -3.59 18.07
C ALA A 231 10.95 -2.82 18.46
N GLU A 232 9.84 -3.02 17.76
CA GLU A 232 8.53 -2.44 18.11
C GLU A 232 8.03 -2.93 19.47
N LEU A 233 8.13 -4.23 19.73
CA LEU A 233 7.75 -4.84 21.01
C LEU A 233 8.57 -4.29 22.17
N THR A 234 9.85 -4.01 21.96
CA THR A 234 10.73 -3.38 22.96
C THR A 234 10.23 -1.99 23.35
N GLN A 235 9.68 -1.22 22.41
CA GLN A 235 9.08 0.10 22.66
C GLN A 235 7.70 0.00 23.33
N LEU A 236 6.93 -1.05 23.03
CA LEU A 236 5.60 -1.29 23.61
C LEU A 236 5.70 -1.77 25.07
N ARG A 237 6.68 -2.62 25.39
CA ARG A 237 6.81 -3.31 26.68
C ARG A 237 6.69 -2.40 27.92
N PRO A 238 7.33 -1.22 28.00
CA PRO A 238 7.23 -0.35 29.18
C PRO A 238 5.82 0.21 29.43
N GLN A 239 4.96 0.22 28.40
CA GLN A 239 3.61 0.78 28.44
C GLN A 239 2.57 -0.20 29.00
N LEU A 240 2.95 -1.48 29.11
CA LEU A 240 2.06 -2.54 29.58
C LEU A 240 2.14 -2.75 31.10
N LYS A 241 1.10 -3.39 31.65
CA LYS A 241 1.00 -3.74 33.07
C LYS A 241 1.93 -4.90 33.43
#